data_AF-A0A2E3VXM6-F1
#
_entry.id   AF-A0A2E3VXM6-F1
#
_cell.length_a   1.000
_cell.length_b   1.000
_cell.length_c   1.000
_cell.angle_alpha   90.00
_cell.angle_beta   90.00
_cell.angle_gamma   90.00
#
_symmetry.space_group_name_H-M   'P 1'
#
loop_
_entity.id
_entity.type
_entity.pdbx_description
1 polymer ?
#
loop_
_entity_poly.entity_id
_entity_poly.type
_entity_poly.pdbx_seq_one_letter_code
_entity_poly.pdbx_strand_id
1 'polypeptide(L)' 'MDWPGHYTFKFVVKTERKTELLDLLSDHSINEKESKNGAYTSITSRKLVSSSDDVVAVYQEVSKIEGIMSL' A
#
# COMPACT_ATOMS: atom_id res chain seq x y z
N MET A 1 10.79 7.63 -20.76
CA MET A 1 10.36 7.65 -19.34
C MET A 1 8.85 7.66 -19.44
N ASP A 2 8.28 6.47 -19.54
CA ASP A 2 6.93 6.32 -20.07
C ASP A 2 5.98 6.08 -18.91
N TRP A 3 5.33 7.18 -18.55
CA TRP A 3 4.12 7.17 -17.73
C TRP A 3 2.93 7.52 -18.64
N PRO A 4 1.72 7.05 -18.34
CA PRO A 4 1.35 6.28 -17.14
C PRO A 4 1.78 4.81 -17.21
N GLY A 5 2.11 4.25 -16.04
CA GLY A 5 2.62 2.89 -15.89
C GLY A 5 2.03 2.20 -14.66
N HIS A 6 1.92 0.88 -14.69
CA HIS A 6 1.41 0.12 -13.55
C HIS A 6 2.50 -0.03 -12.50
N TYR A 7 2.28 0.57 -11.34
CA TYR A 7 3.15 0.41 -10.18
C TYR A 7 2.51 -0.53 -9.17
N THR A 8 3.32 -1.39 -8.56
CA THR A 8 2.88 -2.32 -7.52
C THR A 8 3.55 -1.92 -6.22
N PHE A 9 2.75 -1.50 -5.26
CA PHE A 9 3.16 -1.16 -3.92
C PHE A 9 3.03 -2.37 -3.01
N LYS A 10 3.98 -2.55 -2.10
CA LYS A 10 3.91 -3.56 -1.04
C LYS A 10 4.09 -2.89 0.30
N PHE A 11 3.08 -3.08 1.14
CA PHE A 11 3.05 -2.57 2.50
C PHE A 11 2.84 -3.73 3.47
N VAL A 12 3.44 -3.63 4.64
CA VAL A 12 3.21 -4.53 5.76
C VAL A 12 2.69 -3.68 6.90
N VAL A 13 1.48 -3.96 7.35
CA VAL A 13 0.83 -3.23 8.44
C VAL A 13 0.37 -4.23 9.48
N LYS A 14 0.23 -3.79 10.74
CA LYS A 14 -0.44 -4.61 11.75
C LYS A 14 -1.87 -4.92 11.30
N THR A 15 -2.31 -6.16 11.50
CA THR A 15 -3.64 -6.62 11.08
C THR A 15 -4.77 -5.77 11.67
N GLU A 16 -4.59 -5.25 12.88
CA GLU A 16 -5.54 -4.35 13.56
C GLU A 16 -5.74 -2.99 12.83
N ARG A 17 -4.71 -2.50 12.12
CA ARG A 17 -4.72 -1.20 11.42
C ARG A 17 -4.82 -1.32 9.90
N LYS A 18 -4.98 -2.54 9.38
CA LYS A 18 -5.06 -2.77 7.93
C LYS A 18 -6.24 -2.03 7.29
N THR A 19 -7.34 -1.86 8.02
CA THR A 19 -8.54 -1.16 7.53
C THR A 19 -8.24 0.29 7.14
N GLU A 20 -7.39 1.00 7.90
CA GLU A 20 -6.98 2.37 7.55
C GLU A 20 -6.20 2.39 6.23
N LEU A 21 -5.32 1.41 6.02
CA LEU A 21 -4.56 1.26 4.78
C LEU A 21 -5.46 0.92 3.59
N LEU A 22 -6.44 0.05 3.80
CA LEU A 22 -7.42 -0.33 2.77
C LEU A 22 -8.30 0.85 2.36
N ASP A 23 -8.67 1.71 3.31
CA ASP A 23 -9.48 2.90 3.06
C ASP A 23 -8.71 3.91 2.18
N LEU A 24 -7.43 4.17 2.51
CA LEU A 24 -6.55 5.03 1.70
C LEU A 24 -6.30 4.48 0.29
N LEU A 25 -6.28 3.16 0.14
CA LEU A 25 -5.99 2.50 -1.14
C LEU A 25 -7.25 1.91 -1.78
N SER A 26 -8.44 2.37 -1.39
CA SER A 26 -9.73 1.86 -1.86
C SER A 26 -9.92 1.96 -3.39
N ASP A 27 -9.26 2.92 -4.03
CA ASP A 27 -9.24 3.13 -5.48
C ASP A 27 -8.22 2.24 -6.22
N HIS A 28 -7.42 1.46 -5.49
CA HIS A 28 -6.38 0.60 -6.05
C HIS A 28 -6.82 -0.86 -6.08
N SER A 29 -6.15 -1.68 -6.89
CA SER A 29 -6.33 -3.13 -6.83
C SER A 29 -5.54 -3.71 -5.66
N ILE A 30 -6.24 -4.11 -4.59
CA ILE A 30 -5.63 -4.62 -3.36
C ILE A 30 -5.64 -6.14 -3.28
N ASN A 31 -4.52 -6.70 -2.82
CA ASN A 31 -4.40 -8.09 -2.41
C ASN A 31 -3.83 -8.15 -0.99
N GLU A 32 -4.60 -8.74 -0.09
CA GLU A 32 -4.22 -8.91 1.31
C GLU A 32 -3.70 -10.32 1.56
N LYS A 33 -2.57 -10.42 2.26
CA LYS A 33 -2.02 -11.68 2.71
C LYS A 33 -1.68 -11.59 4.19
N GLU A 34 -2.44 -12.30 5.01
CA GLU A 34 -2.16 -12.39 6.44
C GLU A 34 -0.87 -13.19 6.70
N SER A 35 -0.08 -12.72 7.66
CA SER A 35 1.14 -13.42 8.09
C SER A 35 0.80 -14.67 8.89
N LYS A 36 1.71 -15.65 8.95
CA LYS A 36 1.52 -16.93 9.66
C LYS A 36 1.06 -16.79 11.11
N ASN A 37 1.43 -15.70 11.79
CA ASN A 37 1.10 -15.45 13.19
C ASN A 37 -0.09 -14.50 13.37
N GLY A 38 -0.74 -14.03 12.30
CA GLY A 38 -1.87 -13.09 12.37
C GLY A 38 -1.54 -11.66 12.81
N ALA A 39 -0.34 -11.40 13.32
CA ALA A 39 0.06 -10.08 13.84
C ALA A 39 0.20 -8.99 12.75
N TYR A 40 0.55 -9.39 11.53
CA TYR A 40 0.77 -8.48 10.41
C TYR A 40 0.03 -8.96 9.16
N THR A 41 -0.42 -8.02 8.35
CA THR A 41 -0.99 -8.26 7.03
C THR A 41 -0.13 -7.57 5.98
N SER A 42 0.31 -8.34 4.99
CA SER A 42 0.95 -7.80 3.79
C SER A 42 -0.11 -7.37 2.79
N ILE A 43 -0.14 -6.09 2.46
CA ILE A 43 -1.04 -5.48 1.49
C ILE A 43 -0.23 -5.21 0.22
N THR A 44 -0.63 -5.84 -0.88
CA THR A 44 -0.09 -5.56 -2.21
C THR A 44 -1.11 -4.73 -2.97
N SER A 45 -0.76 -3.49 -3.30
CA SER A 45 -1.60 -2.58 -4.06
C SER A 45 -1.06 -2.40 -5.47
N ARG A 46 -1.93 -2.36 -6.48
CA ARG A 46 -1.56 -2.07 -7.86
C ARG A 46 -2.40 -0.92 -8.40
N LYS A 47 -1.73 0.12 -8.91
CA LYS A 47 -2.37 1.28 -9.53
C LYS A 47 -1.60 1.75 -10.75
N LEU A 48 -2.34 2.27 -11.73
CA LEU A 48 -1.78 3.02 -12.84
C LEU A 48 -1.42 4.42 -12.33
N VAL A 49 -0.13 4.70 -12.21
CA VAL A 49 0.39 5.99 -11.77
C VAL A 49 0.87 6.78 -12.97
N SER A 50 0.67 8.09 -12.92
CA SER A 50 0.98 9.00 -14.03
C SER A 50 2.38 9.58 -13.94
N SER A 51 3.08 9.41 -12.81
CA SER A 51 4.43 9.93 -12.57
C SER A 51 5.06 9.29 -11.34
N SER A 52 6.38 9.43 -11.20
CA SER A 52 7.11 9.04 -9.98
C SER A 52 6.64 9.80 -8.73
N ASP A 53 6.17 11.03 -8.89
CA ASP A 53 5.65 11.85 -7.79
C ASP A 53 4.39 11.23 -7.17
N ASP A 54 3.48 10.70 -8.00
CA ASP A 54 2.28 9.96 -7.59
C ASP A 54 2.66 8.76 -6.69
N VAL A 55 3.72 8.04 -7.06
CA VAL A 55 4.24 6.92 -6.26
C VAL A 55 4.68 7.41 -4.89
N VAL A 56 5.46 8.49 -4.84
CA VAL A 56 5.94 9.08 -3.57
C VAL A 56 4.78 9.59 -2.72
N ALA A 57 3.79 10.24 -3.31
CA ALA A 57 2.61 10.74 -2.62
C ALA A 57 1.84 9.60 -1.92
N VAL A 58 1.65 8.47 -2.60
CA VAL A 58 1.04 7.27 -2.00
C VAL A 58 1.86 6.77 -0.80
N TYR A 59 3.19 6.65 -0.94
CA TYR A 59 4.04 6.24 0.19
C TYR A 59 3.97 7.22 1.36
N GLN A 60 3.91 8.53 1.10
CA GLN A 60 3.78 9.55 2.15
C GLN A 60 2.44 9.47 2.87
N GLU A 61 1.35 9.27 2.13
CA GLU A 61 0.00 9.09 2.68
C GLU A 61 -0.04 7.85 3.59
N VAL A 62 0.45 6.73 3.06
CA VAL A 62 0.49 5.45 3.74
C VAL A 62 1.40 5.50 4.98
N SER A 63 2.52 6.22 4.91
CA SER A 63 3.45 6.41 6.04
C SER A 63 2.84 7.16 7.24
N LYS A 64 1.67 7.79 7.08
CA LYS A 64 0.95 8.41 8.21
C LYS A 64 0.32 7.36 9.14
N ILE A 65 0.13 6.13 8.67
CA ILE A 65 -0.41 5.03 9.47
C ILE A 65 0.69 4.53 10.41
N GLU A 66 0.46 4.61 11.72
CA GLU A 66 1.48 4.13 12.67
C GLU A 66 1.63 2.61 12.60
N GLY A 67 2.88 2.15 12.58
CA GLY A 67 3.19 0.72 12.51
C GLY A 67 3.11 0.12 11.11
N ILE A 68 3.12 0.95 10.07
CA ILE A 68 3.34 0.51 8.69
C ILE A 68 4.83 0.35 8.37
N MET A 69 5.14 -0.68 7.59
CA MET A 69 6.46 -0.95 7.04
C MET A 69 6.31 -1.07 5.52
N SER A 70 6.87 -0.12 4.79
CA SER A 70 7.02 -0.16 3.33
C SER A 70 8.29 -0.93 2.95
N LEU A 71 8.19 -1.81 1.96
CA LEU A 71 9.31 -2.56 1.37
C LEU A 71 9.72 -2.01 0.01
#